data_AF-A0A1X0RUB5-F1
#
_entry.id   AF-A0A1X0RUB5-F1
#
_cell.length_a   1.000
_cell.length_b   1.000
_cell.length_c   1.000
_cell.angle_alpha   90.00
_cell.angle_beta   90.00
_cell.angle_gamma   90.00
#
_symmetry.space_group_name_H-M   'P 1'
#
loop_
_entity.id
_entity.type
_entity.pdbx_description
1 polymer ?
#
loop_
_entity_poly.entity_id
_entity_poly.type
_entity_poly.pdbx_seq_one_letter_code
_entity_poly.pdbx_strand_id
1 'polypeptide(L)'
;MKLQVSGANIKDDTATLTSVGICRNSTVVLNGEQVDETEVKQVASGNPEEYALVQRISKIVDTITAETEREITEFEQLAQAKELSDDEKKKLQDKGIYLSEKMMQCLISLDAVECPMGFETARQRRREGVRYSQKLLGRVDKAKAVMNTNK
;
A
#
# COMPACT_ATOMS: atom_id res chain seq x y z
N MET A 1 -9.35 13.62 -4.21
CA MET A 1 -10.01 14.60 -5.09
C MET A 1 -9.31 15.94 -4.93
N LYS A 2 -9.22 16.77 -5.97
CA LYS A 2 -8.65 18.13 -5.91
C LYS A 2 -9.62 19.11 -6.56
N LEU A 3 -9.95 20.18 -5.86
CA LEU A 3 -10.81 21.24 -6.37
C LEU A 3 -9.95 22.32 -7.03
N GLN A 4 -10.34 22.74 -8.24
CA GLN A 4 -9.70 23.80 -8.98
C GLN A 4 -10.71 24.89 -9.34
N VAL A 5 -10.35 26.14 -9.06
CA VAL A 5 -11.18 27.32 -9.31
C VAL A 5 -10.34 28.37 -10.02
N SER A 6 -10.83 28.88 -11.15
CA SER A 6 -10.12 29.90 -11.95
C SER A 6 -8.67 29.53 -12.29
N GLY A 7 -8.39 28.23 -12.49
CA GLY A 7 -7.05 27.72 -12.78
C GLY A 7 -6.20 27.36 -11.56
N ALA A 8 -6.59 27.72 -10.33
CA ALA A 8 -5.83 27.45 -9.10
C ALA A 8 -6.40 26.26 -8.30
N ASN A 9 -5.52 25.42 -7.74
CA ASN A 9 -5.91 24.31 -6.86
C ASN A 9 -6.16 24.82 -5.43
N ILE A 10 -7.31 24.48 -4.87
CA ILE A 10 -7.63 24.73 -3.46
C ILE A 10 -6.89 23.69 -2.62
N LYS A 11 -6.11 24.16 -1.65
CA LYS A 11 -5.28 23.32 -0.76
C LYS A 11 -5.79 23.28 0.68
N ASP A 12 -6.58 24.27 1.07
CA ASP A 12 -7.12 24.40 2.42
C ASP A 12 -8.59 24.01 2.39
N ASP A 13 -8.89 22.83 2.93
CA ASP A 13 -10.24 22.28 2.98
C ASP A 13 -11.11 22.94 4.06
N THR A 14 -10.52 23.81 4.90
CA THR A 14 -11.23 24.58 5.93
C THR A 14 -11.57 26.01 5.50
N ALA A 15 -11.03 26.45 4.37
CA ALA A 15 -11.26 27.79 3.84
C ALA A 15 -12.72 28.00 3.40
N THR A 16 -13.28 29.17 3.69
CA THR A 16 -14.61 29.53 3.21
C THR A 16 -14.63 29.68 1.69
N LEU A 17 -15.77 29.37 1.05
CA LEU A 17 -15.94 29.51 -0.40
C LEU A 17 -15.59 30.92 -0.89
N THR A 18 -16.04 31.96 -0.17
CA THR A 18 -15.75 33.36 -0.52
C THR A 18 -14.25 33.68 -0.42
N SER A 19 -13.53 33.14 0.57
CA SER A 19 -12.09 33.40 0.73
C SER A 19 -11.23 32.77 -0.36
N VAL A 20 -11.71 31.70 -1.00
CA VAL A 20 -11.08 31.09 -2.18
C VAL A 20 -11.62 31.67 -3.50
N GLY A 21 -12.40 32.75 -3.45
CA GLY A 21 -12.93 33.45 -4.62
C GLY A 21 -14.08 32.72 -5.32
N ILE A 22 -14.70 31.74 -4.66
CA ILE A 22 -15.91 31.08 -5.16
C ILE A 22 -17.11 31.96 -4.80
N CYS A 23 -17.78 32.46 -5.83
CA CYS A 23 -18.99 33.26 -5.75
C CYS A 23 -20.13 32.56 -6.49
N ARG A 24 -21.33 33.16 -6.44
CA ARG A 24 -22.48 32.67 -7.20
C ARG A 24 -22.13 32.61 -8.69
N ASN A 25 -22.46 31.49 -9.34
CA ASN A 25 -22.15 31.18 -10.75
C ASN A 25 -20.66 30.98 -11.07
N SER A 26 -19.79 30.79 -10.07
CA SER A 26 -18.40 30.35 -10.31
C SER A 26 -18.36 28.92 -10.86
N THR A 27 -17.44 28.67 -11.79
CA THR A 27 -17.16 27.31 -12.30
C THR A 27 -16.05 26.68 -11.47
N VAL A 28 -16.31 25.48 -10.96
CA VAL A 28 -15.35 24.69 -10.16
C VAL A 28 -15.10 23.38 -10.88
N VAL A 29 -13.83 23.00 -11.00
CA VAL A 29 -13.42 21.73 -11.60
C VAL A 29 -12.99 20.78 -10.49
N LEU A 30 -13.64 19.62 -10.41
CA LEU A 30 -13.27 18.54 -9.51
C LEU A 30 -12.38 17.55 -10.26
N ASN A 31 -11.09 17.53 -9.92
CA ASN A 31 -10.13 16.58 -10.47
C ASN A 31 -10.07 15.35 -9.55
N GLY A 32 -10.52 14.20 -10.07
CA GLY A 32 -10.50 12.94 -9.33
C GLY A 32 -11.05 11.80 -10.17
N GLU A 33 -10.83 10.58 -9.70
CA GLU A 33 -11.46 9.38 -10.24
C GLU A 33 -12.92 9.35 -9.75
N GLN A 34 -13.88 9.33 -10.68
CA GLN A 34 -15.29 9.19 -10.32
C GLN A 34 -15.54 7.75 -9.92
N VAL A 35 -15.96 7.56 -8.68
CA VAL A 35 -16.25 6.22 -8.14
C VAL A 35 -17.59 5.74 -8.67
N ASP A 36 -17.65 4.49 -9.15
CA ASP A 36 -18.90 3.84 -9.53
C ASP A 36 -19.76 3.56 -8.29
N GLU A 37 -21.00 4.06 -8.28
CA GLU A 37 -21.94 3.91 -7.17
C GLU A 37 -22.26 2.44 -6.84
N THR A 38 -22.10 1.52 -7.80
CA THR A 38 -22.28 0.09 -7.59
C THR A 38 -21.16 -0.51 -6.73
N GLU A 39 -19.95 0.03 -6.82
CA GLU A 39 -18.79 -0.40 -6.04
C GLU A 39 -18.82 0.19 -4.63
N VAL A 40 -19.33 1.41 -4.47
CA VAL A 40 -19.55 2.04 -3.15
C VAL A 40 -20.51 1.23 -2.29
N LYS A 41 -21.49 0.54 -2.88
CA LYS A 41 -22.41 -0.34 -2.13
C LYS A 41 -21.73 -1.59 -1.54
N GLN A 42 -20.50 -1.89 -1.94
CA GLN A 42 -19.74 -3.03 -1.43
C GLN A 42 -19.09 -2.75 -0.07
N VAL A 43 -18.96 -1.48 0.33
CA VAL A 43 -18.44 -1.10 1.65
C VAL A 43 -19.57 -0.93 2.66
N ALA A 44 -19.32 -1.33 3.91
CA ALA A 44 -20.34 -1.42 4.95
C ALA A 44 -21.00 -0.07 5.27
N SER A 45 -20.27 1.04 5.14
CA SER A 45 -20.83 2.38 5.36
C SER A 45 -21.62 2.94 4.17
N GLY A 46 -21.48 2.35 2.97
CA GLY A 46 -21.98 2.95 1.72
C GLY A 46 -21.37 4.32 1.40
N ASN A 47 -20.24 4.68 2.03
CA ASN A 47 -19.57 5.95 1.81
C ASN A 47 -18.49 5.80 0.71
N PRO A 48 -18.52 6.64 -0.35
CA PRO A 48 -17.47 6.67 -1.38
C PRO A 48 -16.05 6.86 -0.83
N GLU A 49 -15.90 7.55 0.30
CA GLU A 49 -14.60 7.74 0.96
C GLU A 49 -14.04 6.44 1.56
N GLU A 50 -14.90 5.61 2.17
CA GLU A 50 -14.48 4.30 2.67
C GLU A 50 -14.01 3.43 1.50
N TYR A 51 -14.74 3.46 0.39
CA TYR A 51 -14.37 2.73 -0.81
C TYR A 51 -13.03 3.21 -1.40
N ALA A 52 -12.81 4.52 -1.46
CA ALA A 52 -11.53 5.08 -1.92
C ALA A 52 -10.36 4.64 -1.03
N LEU A 53 -10.56 4.54 0.29
CA LEU A 53 -9.55 4.00 1.21
C LEU A 53 -9.29 2.52 0.96
N VAL A 54 -10.34 1.72 0.73
CA VAL A 54 -10.20 0.31 0.36
C VAL A 54 -9.37 0.17 -0.92
N GLN A 55 -9.67 0.93 -1.96
CA GLN A 55 -8.87 0.91 -3.20
C GLN A 55 -7.42 1.31 -2.97
N ARG A 56 -7.17 2.34 -2.14
CA ARG A 56 -5.81 2.76 -1.80
C ARG A 56 -5.04 1.66 -1.09
N ILE A 57 -5.67 0.97 -0.13
CA ILE A 57 -5.09 -0.17 0.57
C ILE A 57 -4.80 -1.30 -0.41
N SER A 58 -5.74 -1.65 -1.29
CA SER A 58 -5.54 -2.66 -2.34
C SER A 58 -4.36 -2.32 -3.22
N LYS A 59 -4.27 -1.08 -3.74
CA LYS A 59 -3.13 -0.63 -4.56
C LYS A 59 -1.79 -0.80 -3.82
N ILE A 60 -1.73 -0.50 -2.52
CA ILE A 60 -0.52 -0.72 -1.70
C ILE A 60 -0.19 -2.21 -1.62
N VAL A 61 -1.17 -3.07 -1.33
CA VAL A 61 -0.95 -4.53 -1.23
C VAL A 61 -0.54 -5.10 -2.59
N ASP A 62 -1.16 -4.64 -3.68
CA ASP A 62 -0.91 -5.10 -5.05
C ASP A 62 0.56 -4.87 -5.45
N THR A 63 1.23 -3.82 -4.93
CA THR A 63 2.67 -3.60 -5.16
C THR A 63 3.56 -4.76 -4.68
N ILE A 64 3.04 -5.60 -3.78
CA ILE A 64 3.74 -6.79 -3.26
C ILE A 64 3.21 -8.09 -3.88
N THR A 65 2.00 -8.09 -4.43
CA THR A 65 1.41 -9.32 -4.97
C THR A 65 2.19 -9.89 -6.16
N ALA A 66 1.90 -11.16 -6.48
CA ALA A 66 2.39 -12.01 -7.57
C ALA A 66 3.92 -12.04 -7.80
N GLU A 67 4.53 -10.94 -8.21
CA GLU A 67 5.96 -10.88 -8.51
C GLU A 67 6.82 -11.04 -7.26
N THR A 68 6.49 -10.34 -6.17
CA THR A 68 7.31 -10.43 -4.95
C THR A 68 7.15 -11.79 -4.26
N GLU A 69 5.96 -12.41 -4.31
CA GLU A 69 5.79 -13.78 -3.80
C GLU A 69 6.62 -14.80 -4.57
N ARG A 70 6.71 -14.66 -5.90
CA ARG A 70 7.59 -15.48 -6.72
C ARG A 70 9.05 -15.27 -6.33
N GLU A 71 9.49 -14.02 -6.20
CA GLU A 71 10.85 -13.68 -5.79
C GLU A 71 11.22 -14.23 -4.39
N ILE A 72 10.28 -14.19 -3.43
CA ILE A 72 10.46 -14.78 -2.10
C ILE A 72 10.59 -16.29 -2.19
N THR A 73 9.79 -16.94 -3.03
CA THR A 73 9.84 -18.40 -3.20
C THR A 73 11.15 -18.85 -3.85
N GLU A 74 11.62 -18.13 -4.88
CA GLU A 74 12.95 -18.34 -5.46
C GLU A 74 14.07 -18.10 -4.44
N PHE A 75 13.95 -17.04 -3.64
CA PHE A 75 14.90 -16.72 -2.58
C PHE A 75 14.98 -17.84 -1.53
N GLU A 76 13.84 -18.38 -1.09
CA GLU A 76 13.77 -19.51 -0.16
C GLU A 76 14.45 -20.76 -0.71
N GLN A 77 14.28 -21.06 -2.00
CA GLN A 77 14.92 -22.21 -2.65
C GLN A 77 16.44 -22.05 -2.72
N LEU A 78 16.91 -20.87 -3.13
CA LEU A 78 18.34 -20.56 -3.19
C LEU A 78 18.98 -20.55 -1.80
N ALA A 79 18.27 -20.07 -0.77
CA ALA A 79 18.75 -20.08 0.62
C ALA A 79 18.98 -21.49 1.19
N GLN A 80 18.31 -22.51 0.63
CA GLN A 80 18.48 -23.91 1.01
C GLN A 80 19.57 -24.64 0.20
N ALA A 81 20.09 -24.03 -0.87
CA ALA A 81 21.15 -24.64 -1.66
C ALA A 81 22.45 -24.75 -0.85
N LYS A 82 23.06 -25.95 -0.84
CA LYS A 82 24.26 -26.26 -0.03
C LYS A 82 25.57 -25.75 -0.64
N GLU A 83 25.62 -25.60 -1.95
CA GLU A 83 26.83 -25.24 -2.70
C GLU A 83 26.57 -23.90 -3.40
N LEU A 84 27.00 -22.81 -2.76
CA LEU A 84 26.96 -21.45 -3.33
C LEU A 84 28.36 -20.85 -3.26
N SER A 85 28.79 -20.22 -4.35
CA SER A 85 30.00 -19.39 -4.36
C SER A 85 29.84 -18.21 -3.39
N ASP A 86 30.95 -17.65 -2.90
CA ASP A 86 30.92 -16.48 -2.00
C ASP A 86 30.27 -15.25 -2.67
N ASP A 87 30.44 -15.09 -3.99
CA ASP A 87 29.75 -14.04 -4.76
C ASP A 87 28.24 -14.27 -4.82
N GLU A 88 27.79 -15.52 -4.93
CA GLU A 88 26.38 -15.88 -4.96
C GLU A 88 25.74 -15.72 -3.57
N LYS A 89 26.46 -16.07 -2.51
CA LYS A 89 26.04 -15.83 -1.12
C LYS A 89 25.83 -14.34 -0.88
N LYS A 90 26.74 -13.49 -1.36
CA LYS A 90 26.61 -12.03 -1.22
C LYS A 90 25.39 -11.50 -1.98
N LYS A 91 25.22 -11.87 -3.25
CA LYS A 91 24.04 -11.51 -4.04
C LYS A 91 22.74 -11.96 -3.38
N LEU A 92 22.76 -13.15 -2.78
CA LEU A 92 21.61 -13.70 -2.07
C LEU A 92 21.33 -12.91 -0.78
N GLN A 93 22.35 -12.52 -0.02
CA GLN A 93 22.18 -11.63 1.14
C GLN A 93 21.58 -10.27 0.74
N ASP A 94 22.10 -9.65 -0.32
CA ASP A 94 21.59 -8.38 -0.84
C ASP A 94 20.12 -8.52 -1.29
N LYS A 95 19.77 -9.62 -1.98
CA LYS A 95 18.38 -9.94 -2.34
C LYS A 95 17.49 -10.11 -1.10
N GLY A 96 17.98 -10.74 -0.05
CA GLY A 96 17.27 -10.88 1.22
C GLY A 96 17.03 -9.54 1.92
N ILE A 97 17.99 -8.61 1.88
CA ILE A 97 17.82 -7.25 2.40
C ILE A 97 16.78 -6.49 1.59
N TYR A 98 16.88 -6.52 0.26
CA TYR A 98 15.95 -5.88 -0.65
C TYR A 98 14.50 -6.34 -0.42
N LEU A 99 14.27 -7.65 -0.32
CA LEU A 99 12.93 -8.19 -0.06
C LEU A 99 12.40 -7.80 1.32
N SER A 100 13.23 -7.81 2.37
CA SER A 100 12.84 -7.33 3.70
C SER A 100 12.44 -5.85 3.65
N GLU A 101 13.21 -5.01 2.98
CA GLU A 101 12.94 -3.57 2.87
C GLU A 101 11.64 -3.31 2.11
N LYS A 102 11.39 -4.02 0.99
CA LYS A 102 10.15 -3.92 0.22
C LYS A 102 8.92 -4.23 1.08
N MET A 103 8.98 -5.27 1.92
CA MET A 103 7.87 -5.59 2.85
C MET A 103 7.70 -4.50 3.91
N MET A 104 8.79 -3.97 4.46
CA MET A 104 8.76 -2.89 5.45
C MET A 104 8.16 -1.60 4.89
N GLN A 105 8.51 -1.22 3.65
CA GLN A 105 7.95 -0.04 2.99
C GLN A 105 6.43 -0.16 2.80
N CYS A 106 5.92 -1.35 2.49
CA CYS A 106 4.47 -1.56 2.45
C CYS A 106 3.82 -1.45 3.83
N LEU A 107 4.41 -2.06 4.87
CA LEU A 107 3.87 -1.94 6.23
C LEU A 107 3.75 -0.48 6.66
N ILE A 108 4.80 0.32 6.42
CA ILE A 108 4.79 1.76 6.67
C ILE A 108 3.68 2.45 5.85
N SER A 109 3.52 2.08 4.58
CA SER A 109 2.50 2.65 3.70
C SER A 109 1.08 2.31 4.15
N LEU A 110 0.85 1.09 4.64
CA LEU A 110 -0.43 0.64 5.20
C LEU A 110 -0.75 1.35 6.51
N ASP A 111 0.25 1.53 7.39
CA ASP A 111 0.09 2.23 8.67
C ASP A 111 -0.22 3.72 8.47
N ALA A 112 0.30 4.32 7.40
CA ALA A 112 -0.02 5.70 7.02
C ALA A 112 -1.47 5.90 6.52
N VAL A 113 -2.24 4.82 6.26
CA VAL A 113 -3.65 4.93 5.89
C VAL A 113 -4.52 5.06 7.13
N GLU A 114 -4.90 6.30 7.44
CA GLU A 114 -5.86 6.60 8.50
C GLU A 114 -7.27 6.16 8.11
N CYS A 115 -7.89 5.33 8.96
CA CYS A 115 -9.24 4.82 8.75
C CYS A 115 -10.15 5.26 9.91
N PRO A 116 -11.16 6.12 9.67
CA PRO A 116 -12.12 6.58 10.68
C PRO A 116 -12.89 5.46 11.42
N MET A 117 -13.47 5.79 12.57
CA MET A 117 -14.19 4.86 13.46
C MET A 117 -15.48 4.24 12.87
N GLY A 118 -15.94 4.67 11.70
CA GLY A 118 -17.10 4.09 11.01
C GLY A 118 -16.77 3.27 9.76
N PHE A 119 -15.49 3.17 9.39
CA PHE A 119 -15.05 2.56 8.12
C PHE A 119 -14.49 1.14 8.35
N GLU A 120 -15.37 0.22 8.77
CA GLU A 120 -14.96 -1.13 9.16
C GLU A 120 -14.39 -1.97 8.01
N THR A 121 -14.91 -1.81 6.79
CA THR A 121 -14.38 -2.53 5.63
C THR A 121 -12.96 -2.08 5.33
N ALA A 122 -12.68 -0.77 5.34
CA ALA A 122 -11.33 -0.23 5.15
C ALA A 122 -10.38 -0.70 6.27
N ARG A 123 -10.81 -0.66 7.53
CA ARG A 123 -10.01 -1.13 8.67
C ARG A 123 -9.71 -2.62 8.58
N GLN A 124 -10.69 -3.43 8.19
CA GLN A 124 -10.50 -4.86 7.98
C GLN A 124 -9.49 -5.13 6.87
N ARG A 125 -9.65 -4.50 5.71
CA ARG A 125 -8.70 -4.62 4.58
C ARG A 125 -7.29 -4.22 4.97
N ARG A 126 -7.12 -3.12 5.72
CA ARG A 126 -5.81 -2.70 6.25
C ARG A 126 -5.20 -3.77 7.14
N ARG A 127 -5.97 -4.34 8.08
CA ARG A 127 -5.50 -5.42 8.97
C ARG A 127 -5.10 -6.68 8.19
N GLU A 128 -5.87 -7.05 7.16
CA GLU A 128 -5.55 -8.18 6.27
C GLU A 128 -4.25 -7.93 5.50
N GLY A 129 -4.08 -6.74 4.93
CA GLY A 129 -2.85 -6.33 4.24
C GLY A 129 -1.63 -6.38 5.15
N VAL A 130 -1.73 -5.85 6.37
CA VAL A 130 -0.64 -5.89 7.37
C VAL A 130 -0.26 -7.33 7.70
N ARG A 131 -1.24 -8.19 8.01
CA ARG A 131 -0.99 -9.62 8.31
C ARG A 131 -0.33 -10.34 7.14
N TYR A 132 -0.76 -10.05 5.92
CA TYR A 132 -0.19 -10.64 4.72
C TYR A 132 1.27 -10.21 4.51
N SER A 133 1.56 -8.91 4.58
CA SER A 133 2.92 -8.38 4.48
C SER A 133 3.84 -8.92 5.58
N GLN A 134 3.34 -9.02 6.82
CA GLN A 134 4.08 -9.63 7.95
C GLN A 134 4.39 -11.11 7.71
N LYS A 135 3.45 -11.86 7.14
CA LYS A 135 3.66 -13.28 6.79
C LYS A 135 4.79 -13.43 5.76
N LEU A 136 4.82 -12.57 4.73
CA LEU A 136 5.86 -12.57 3.71
C LEU A 136 7.22 -12.14 4.27
N LEU A 137 7.25 -11.09 5.11
CA LEU A 137 8.48 -10.69 5.80
C LEU A 137 9.05 -11.83 6.66
N GLY A 138 8.19 -12.51 7.42
CA GLY A 138 8.61 -13.66 8.23
C GLY A 138 9.15 -14.84 7.42
N ARG A 139 8.71 -15.02 6.16
CA ARG A 139 9.29 -16.00 5.23
C ARG A 139 10.72 -15.62 4.84
N VAL A 140 10.93 -14.35 4.45
CA VAL A 140 12.25 -13.81 4.11
C VAL A 140 13.22 -13.93 5.29
N ASP A 141 12.78 -13.56 6.49
CA ASP A 141 13.62 -13.61 7.69
C ASP A 141 14.02 -15.05 8.05
N LYS A 142 13.10 -16.02 7.90
CA LYS A 142 13.43 -17.45 8.07
C LYS A 142 14.48 -17.91 7.06
N ALA A 143 14.33 -17.57 5.79
CA ALA A 143 15.30 -17.92 4.76
C ALA A 143 16.68 -17.29 5.03
N LYS A 144 16.73 -16.03 5.48
CA LYS A 144 17.97 -15.37 5.91
C LYS A 144 18.63 -16.06 7.11
N ALA A 145 17.84 -16.56 8.07
CA ALA A 145 18.36 -17.30 9.21
C ALA A 145 19.01 -18.64 8.80
N VAL A 146 18.44 -19.34 7.81
CA VAL A 146 19.04 -20.56 7.23
C VAL A 146 20.40 -20.26 6.61
N MET A 147 20.53 -19.15 5.87
CA MET A 147 21.81 -18.75 5.28
C MET A 147 22.88 -18.44 6.33
N ASN A 148 22.50 -17.85 7.47
CA ASN A 148 23.44 -17.50 8.53
C ASN A 148 23.87 -18.70 9.39
N THR A 149 23.08 -19.78 9.41
CA THR A 149 23.38 -21.01 10.17
C THR A 149 24.23 -22.02 9.38
N ASN A 150 24.29 -21.88 8.04
CA ASN A 150 25.16 -22.67 7.16
C ASN A 150 26.58 -22.08 7.00
N LYS A 151 26.99 -21.17 7.89
CA LYS A 151 28.38 -20.68 8.02
C LYS A 151 29.15 -21.55 8.99
#